data_AF-C7SHM0-F1
#
_entry.id   AF-C7SHM0-F1
#
_cell.length_a   1.000
_cell.length_b   1.000
_cell.length_c   1.000
_cell.angle_alpha   90.00
_cell.angle_beta   90.00
_cell.angle_gamma   90.00
#
_symmetry.space_group_name_H-M   'P 1'
#
loop_
_entity.id
_entity.type
_entity.pdbx_description
1 polymer ?
#
loop_
_entity_poly.entity_id
_entity_poly.type
_entity_poly.pdbx_seq_one_letter_code
_entity_poly.pdbx_strand_id
1 'polypeptide(L)'
;VVRETEHTFQVGLQNLQVYYNQSEGVHTYQRLVACEMSSDWTFKRGFEQFAYDGQDYISLDLETLSWTAAVFPALNSKHKWDAEPSIAERQKFYLEKKCTEWLQKY
;
A
#
# COMPACT_ATOMS: atom_id res chain seq x y z
N VAL A 1 5.72 14.97 -1.99
CA VAL A 1 4.60 14.01 -1.85
C VAL A 1 4.04 13.54 -3.19
N VAL A 2 3.43 14.38 -4.04
CA VAL A 2 2.78 13.90 -5.30
C VAL A 2 3.78 13.41 -6.37
N ARG A 3 4.85 14.16 -6.68
CA ARG A 3 5.83 13.76 -7.73
C ARG A 3 6.65 12.51 -7.41
N GLU A 4 7.03 12.32 -6.15
CA GLU A 4 7.75 11.10 -5.73
C GLU A 4 6.85 9.86 -5.85
N THR A 5 5.54 10.04 -5.66
CA THR A 5 4.57 8.95 -5.78
C THR A 5 4.48 8.45 -7.23
N GLU A 6 4.47 9.34 -8.22
CA GLU A 6 4.42 8.95 -9.64
C GLU A 6 5.58 8.02 -10.03
N HIS A 7 6.83 8.39 -9.69
CA HIS A 7 8.00 7.57 -9.99
C HIS A 7 7.94 6.20 -9.29
N THR A 8 7.50 6.14 -8.04
CA THR A 8 7.32 4.87 -7.32
C THR A 8 6.31 3.95 -8.02
N PHE A 9 5.21 4.49 -8.54
CA PHE A 9 4.22 3.68 -9.27
C PHE A 9 4.73 3.23 -10.63
N GLN A 10 5.50 4.05 -11.35
CA GLN A 10 6.10 3.66 -12.63
C GLN A 10 7.05 2.47 -12.45
N VAL A 11 7.97 2.55 -11.48
CA VAL A 11 8.89 1.45 -11.15
C VAL A 11 8.11 0.24 -10.62
N GLY A 12 7.08 0.46 -9.80
CA GLY A 12 6.18 -0.59 -9.32
C GLY A 12 5.53 -1.36 -10.46
N LEU A 13 4.97 -0.66 -11.46
CA LEU A 13 4.31 -1.27 -12.61
C LEU A 13 5.28 -2.13 -13.42
N GLN A 14 6.51 -1.67 -13.64
CA GLN A 14 7.56 -2.44 -14.32
C GLN A 14 7.91 -3.74 -13.57
N ASN A 15 8.03 -3.66 -12.24
CA ASN A 15 8.29 -4.86 -11.43
C ASN A 15 7.12 -5.85 -11.48
N LEU A 16 5.88 -5.36 -11.46
CA LEU A 16 4.68 -6.20 -11.52
C LEU A 16 4.60 -6.96 -12.84
N GLN A 17 4.87 -6.30 -13.97
CA GLN A 17 4.93 -6.99 -15.27
C GLN A 17 5.92 -8.16 -15.25
N VAL A 18 7.11 -7.97 -14.65
CA VAL A 18 8.09 -9.05 -14.49
C VAL A 18 7.56 -10.16 -13.57
N TYR A 19 6.96 -9.84 -12.43
CA TYR A 19 6.45 -10.85 -11.49
C TYR A 19 5.30 -11.68 -12.05
N TYR A 20 4.52 -11.11 -12.97
CA TYR A 20 3.42 -11.78 -13.68
C TYR A 20 3.86 -12.41 -15.01
N ASN A 21 5.13 -12.31 -15.40
CA ASN A 21 5.65 -12.74 -16.71
C ASN A 21 4.89 -12.13 -17.89
N GLN A 22 4.55 -10.85 -17.80
CA GLN A 22 3.87 -10.07 -18.83
C GLN A 22 4.88 -9.15 -19.54
N SER A 23 4.78 -9.04 -20.87
CA SER A 23 5.68 -8.21 -21.67
C SER A 23 4.94 -7.22 -22.59
N GLU A 24 3.64 -7.37 -22.75
CA GLU A 24 2.80 -6.58 -23.65
C GLU A 24 1.43 -6.34 -23.02
N GLY A 25 0.77 -5.25 -23.44
CA GLY A 25 -0.53 -4.85 -22.93
C GLY A 25 -0.49 -3.59 -22.06
N VAL A 26 -1.68 -3.09 -21.72
CA VAL A 26 -1.84 -1.98 -20.79
C VAL A 26 -2.27 -2.55 -19.45
N HIS A 27 -1.48 -2.24 -18.41
CA HIS A 27 -1.70 -2.73 -17.05
C HIS A 27 -1.97 -1.57 -16.10
N THR A 28 -2.66 -1.86 -15.00
CA THR A 28 -2.95 -0.86 -13.96
C THR A 28 -2.33 -1.27 -12.63
N TYR A 29 -1.76 -0.28 -11.93
CA TYR A 29 -1.29 -0.44 -10.55
C TYR A 29 -1.94 0.64 -9.70
N GLN A 30 -2.70 0.22 -8.70
CA GLN A 30 -3.57 1.08 -7.91
C GLN A 30 -3.24 0.92 -6.43
N ARG A 31 -3.43 2.00 -5.67
CA ARG A 31 -3.21 2.01 -4.21
C ARG A 31 -4.41 2.65 -3.54
N LEU A 32 -4.92 1.97 -2.52
CA LEU A 32 -5.88 2.51 -1.56
C LEU A 32 -5.12 2.86 -0.28
N VAL A 33 -5.19 4.13 0.10
CA VAL A 33 -4.67 4.63 1.39
C VAL A 33 -5.76 5.41 2.07
N ALA A 34 -6.20 4.96 3.23
CA ALA A 34 -7.27 5.61 3.97
C ALA A 34 -7.15 5.35 5.46
N CYS A 35 -7.68 6.25 6.27
CA CYS A 35 -7.93 6.02 7.68
C CYS A 35 -9.40 6.29 8.01
N GLU A 36 -9.88 5.62 9.05
CA GLU A 36 -11.21 5.79 9.60
C GLU A 36 -11.06 6.27 11.05
N MET A 37 -11.90 7.22 11.44
CA MET A 37 -11.98 7.72 12.81
C MET A 37 -13.29 7.25 13.46
N SER A 38 -13.25 6.96 14.76
CA SER A 38 -14.45 6.70 15.55
C SER A 38 -15.18 8.01 15.88
N SER A 39 -16.37 7.88 16.46
CA SER A 39 -17.23 9.02 16.84
C SER A 39 -16.60 9.95 17.87
N ASP A 40 -15.58 9.49 18.61
CA ASP A 40 -14.80 10.26 19.57
C ASP A 40 -13.54 10.92 18.96
N TRP A 41 -13.44 10.95 17.62
CA TRP A 41 -12.31 11.52 16.88
C TRP A 41 -10.96 10.85 17.16
N THR A 42 -10.97 9.58 17.55
CA THR A 42 -9.74 8.77 17.66
C THR A 42 -9.56 7.86 16.45
N PHE A 43 -8.32 7.41 16.22
CA PHE A 43 -8.01 6.49 15.12
C PHE A 43 -8.73 5.15 15.35
N LYS A 44 -9.51 4.71 14.36
CA LYS A 44 -10.24 3.43 14.41
C LYS A 44 -9.58 2.36 13.54
N ARG A 45 -9.26 2.70 12.29
CA ARG A 45 -8.68 1.75 11.32
C ARG A 45 -7.89 2.47 10.25
N GLY A 46 -6.89 1.80 9.68
CA GLY A 46 -6.16 2.25 8.51
C GLY A 46 -6.16 1.19 7.41
N PHE A 47 -6.02 1.64 6.18
CA PHE A 47 -5.99 0.82 4.98
C PHE A 47 -4.78 1.24 4.14
N GLU A 48 -3.94 0.27 3.82
CA GLU A 48 -2.85 0.38 2.86
C GLU A 48 -2.92 -0.88 2.00
N GLN A 49 -3.50 -0.74 0.82
CA GLN A 49 -3.77 -1.86 -0.08
C GLN A 49 -3.35 -1.48 -1.49
N PHE A 50 -2.89 -2.47 -2.23
CA PHE A 50 -2.56 -2.32 -3.63
C PHE A 50 -3.32 -3.34 -4.46
N ALA A 51 -3.68 -2.92 -5.66
CA ALA A 51 -4.32 -3.76 -6.67
C ALA A 51 -3.54 -3.68 -7.99
N TYR A 52 -3.55 -4.77 -8.72
CA TYR A 52 -2.95 -4.89 -10.05
C TYR A 52 -3.99 -5.45 -11.03
N ASP A 53 -4.18 -4.77 -12.15
CA ASP A 53 -5.22 -5.09 -13.14
C ASP A 53 -6.63 -5.26 -12.51
N GLY A 54 -6.93 -4.42 -11.51
CA GLY A 54 -8.21 -4.40 -10.79
C GLY A 54 -8.41 -5.53 -9.78
N GLN A 55 -7.40 -6.37 -9.54
CA GLN A 55 -7.45 -7.45 -8.54
C GLN A 55 -6.57 -7.13 -7.34
N ASP A 56 -6.99 -7.58 -6.16
CA ASP A 56 -6.21 -7.45 -4.92
C ASP A 56 -4.81 -8.05 -5.12
N TYR A 57 -3.78 -7.28 -4.76
CA TYR A 57 -2.38 -7.66 -4.92
C TYR A 57 -1.70 -7.88 -3.56
N ILE A 58 -1.61 -6.83 -2.73
CA ILE A 58 -0.98 -6.89 -1.41
C ILE A 58 -1.56 -5.86 -0.46
N SER A 59 -1.63 -6.15 0.84
CA SER A 59 -2.13 -5.24 1.87
C SER A 59 -1.29 -5.27 3.13
N LEU A 60 -1.15 -4.14 3.83
CA LEU A 60 -0.48 -4.08 5.12
C LEU A 60 -1.44 -4.39 6.27
N ASP A 61 -1.03 -5.29 7.16
CA ASP A 61 -1.63 -5.45 8.48
C ASP A 61 -0.93 -4.49 9.46
N LEU A 62 -1.69 -3.54 10.01
CA LEU A 62 -1.16 -2.51 10.91
C LEU A 62 -0.95 -2.99 12.35
N GLU A 63 -1.55 -4.12 12.73
CA GLU A 63 -1.36 -4.72 14.05
C GLU A 63 -0.04 -5.48 14.09
N THR A 64 0.23 -6.29 13.06
CA THR A 64 1.44 -7.12 12.97
C THR A 64 2.60 -6.45 12.24
N LEU A 65 2.34 -5.32 11.55
CA LEU A 65 3.29 -4.64 10.66
C LEU A 65 3.82 -5.55 9.54
N SER A 66 3.02 -6.52 9.12
CA SER A 66 3.38 -7.49 8.08
C SER A 66 2.51 -7.34 6.85
N TRP A 67 3.06 -7.67 5.68
CA TRP A 67 2.33 -7.58 4.43
C TRP A 67 1.63 -8.89 4.09
N THR A 68 0.35 -8.85 3.70
CA THR A 68 -0.40 -10.01 3.22
C THR A 68 -0.49 -9.98 1.70
N ALA A 69 0.10 -10.98 1.05
CA ALA A 69 -0.01 -11.19 -0.39
C ALA A 69 -1.37 -11.83 -0.72
N ALA A 70 -2.14 -11.20 -1.60
CA ALA A 70 -3.43 -11.74 -2.05
C ALA A 70 -3.27 -12.78 -3.17
N VAL A 71 -2.16 -12.74 -3.89
CA VAL A 71 -1.86 -13.61 -5.05
C VAL A 71 -0.39 -14.02 -5.06
N PHE A 72 -0.07 -15.13 -5.71
CA PHE A 72 1.29 -15.69 -5.70
C PHE A 72 2.38 -14.72 -6.18
N PRO A 73 2.21 -13.95 -7.28
CA PRO A 73 3.20 -12.96 -7.71
C PRO A 73 3.49 -11.87 -6.65
N ALA A 74 2.53 -11.60 -5.75
CA ALA A 74 2.68 -10.63 -4.68
C ALA A 74 3.64 -11.06 -3.57
N LEU A 75 4.00 -12.35 -3.50
CA LEU A 75 5.03 -12.83 -2.57
C LEU A 75 6.38 -12.16 -2.80
N ASN A 76 6.71 -11.80 -4.04
CA ASN A 76 7.93 -11.04 -4.35
C ASN A 76 7.97 -9.69 -3.63
N SER A 77 6.85 -8.95 -3.65
CA SER A 77 6.73 -7.66 -2.95
C SER A 77 6.66 -7.85 -1.45
N LYS A 78 5.91 -8.84 -0.96
CA LYS A 78 5.85 -9.20 0.47
C LYS A 78 7.23 -9.44 1.04
N HIS A 79 8.04 -10.31 0.43
CA HIS A 79 9.38 -10.62 0.94
C HIS A 79 10.30 -9.40 0.96
N LYS A 80 10.24 -8.55 -0.07
CA LYS A 80 11.02 -7.31 -0.13
C LYS A 80 10.61 -6.34 0.98
N TRP A 81 9.31 -6.13 1.18
CA TRP A 81 8.81 -5.13 2.13
C TRP A 81 8.86 -5.62 3.58
N ASP A 82 8.66 -6.91 3.84
CA ASP A 82 8.85 -7.50 5.16
C ASP A 82 10.33 -7.49 5.59
N ALA A 83 11.27 -7.54 4.63
CA ALA A 83 12.70 -7.42 4.91
C ALA A 83 13.14 -5.99 5.30
N GLU A 84 12.27 -5.00 5.08
CA GLU A 84 12.51 -3.58 5.42
C GLU A 84 11.40 -3.05 6.34
N PRO A 85 11.45 -3.35 7.66
CA PRO A 85 10.37 -3.01 8.61
C PRO A 85 9.99 -1.52 8.62
N SER A 86 10.94 -0.64 8.31
CA SER A 86 10.73 0.81 8.24
C SER A 86 9.66 1.22 7.23
N ILE A 87 9.41 0.41 6.19
CA ILE A 87 8.33 0.65 5.23
C ILE A 87 6.98 0.55 5.94
N ALA A 88 6.74 -0.54 6.66
CA ALA A 88 5.49 -0.79 7.37
C ALA A 88 5.28 0.23 8.50
N GLU A 89 6.32 0.53 9.27
CA GLU A 89 6.30 1.52 10.36
C GLU A 89 5.94 2.92 9.86
N ARG A 90 6.52 3.35 8.73
CA ARG A 90 6.22 4.64 8.11
C ARG A 90 4.76 4.74 7.67
N GLN A 91 4.20 3.66 7.10
CA GLN A 91 2.80 3.66 6.70
C GLN A 91 1.86 3.65 7.91
N LYS A 92 2.17 2.89 8.96
CA LYS A 92 1.41 2.93 10.22
C LYS A 92 1.41 4.35 10.80
N PHE A 93 2.57 5.00 10.88
CA PHE A 93 2.65 6.39 11.35
C PHE A 93 1.82 7.34 10.49
N TYR A 94 1.90 7.22 9.17
CA TYR A 94 1.10 8.04 8.26
C TYR A 94 -0.40 7.84 8.51
N LEU A 95 -0.88 6.60 8.61
CA LEU A 95 -2.29 6.28 8.76
C LEU A 95 -2.84 6.67 10.14
N GLU A 96 -2.08 6.43 11.21
CA GLU A 96 -2.52 6.71 12.58
C GLU A 96 -2.43 8.19 12.96
N LYS A 97 -1.47 8.93 12.38
CA LYS A 97 -1.19 10.33 12.73
C LYS A 97 -1.53 11.29 11.60
N LYS A 98 -0.89 11.14 10.45
CA LYS A 98 -1.06 12.13 9.37
C LYS A 98 -2.45 12.07 8.76
N CYS A 99 -2.97 10.89 8.44
CA CYS A 99 -4.30 10.80 7.86
C CYS A 99 -5.38 11.33 8.83
N THR A 100 -5.29 11.02 10.13
CA THR A 100 -6.24 11.52 11.14
C THR A 100 -6.14 13.02 11.36
N GLU A 101 -4.91 13.59 11.39
CA GLU A 101 -4.69 15.05 11.41
C GLU A 101 -5.36 15.73 10.20
N TRP A 102 -5.31 15.10 9.02
CA TRP A 102 -5.96 15.64 7.82
C TRP A 102 -7.49 15.54 7.89
N LEU A 103 -8.04 14.41 8.36
CA LEU A 103 -9.49 14.24 8.53
C LEU A 103 -10.10 15.15 9.61
N GLN A 104 -9.34 15.53 10.63
CA GLN A 104 -9.80 16.51 11.62
C GLN A 104 -9.80 17.94 11.05
N LYS A 105 -8.95 18.20 10.05
CA LYS A 105 -8.77 19.53 9.47
C LYS A 105 -9.76 19.83 8.34
N TYR A 106 -10.12 18.82 7.55
CA TYR A 106 -10.94 18.95 6.34
C TYR A 106 -12.19 18.08 6.44
#